data_AF-A0A2Z5GAE8-F1
#
_entry.id   AF-A0A2Z5GAE8-F1
#
_cell.length_a   1.000
_cell.length_b   1.000
_cell.length_c   1.000
_cell.angle_alpha   90.00
_cell.angle_beta   90.00
_cell.angle_gamma   90.00
#
_symmetry.space_group_name_H-M   'P 1'
#
loop_
_entity.id
_entity.type
_entity.pdbx_description
1 polymer ?
#
loop_
_entity_poly.entity_id
_entity_poly.type
_entity_poly.pdbx_seq_one_letter_code
_entity_poly.pdbx_strand_id
1 'polypeptide(L)'
;MVAGQTIQMIGNDEVNGSKVYHLRAKWSDGNAFDYYIDQNTFMIAKTSTQIQQAGAVQLIESYPTKYRKLNGVTLPYSLDVRVAGQSVFEMQIQQVELNPAIDAGLFNMPQPSGGK
;
A
#
# COMPACT_ATOMS: atom_id res chain seq x y z
N MET A 1 3.66 -18.35 -2.97
CA MET A 1 3.22 -17.92 -1.63
C MET A 1 4.40 -18.10 -0.70
N VAL A 2 4.91 -17.02 -0.11
CA VAL A 2 6.04 -17.12 0.85
C VAL A 2 5.48 -17.74 2.12
N ALA A 3 6.13 -18.77 2.65
CA ALA A 3 5.73 -19.43 3.89
C ALA A 3 5.69 -18.39 5.02
N GLY A 4 4.50 -18.00 5.48
CA GLY A 4 4.34 -17.02 6.57
C GLY A 4 3.17 -16.05 6.45
N GLN A 5 2.47 -15.98 5.30
CA GLN A 5 1.29 -15.12 5.14
C GLN A 5 0.00 -15.95 5.04
N THR A 6 -0.98 -15.64 5.89
CA THR A 6 -2.35 -16.18 5.77
C THR A 6 -3.26 -15.12 5.20
N ILE A 7 -3.98 -15.43 4.13
CA ILE A 7 -5.00 -14.56 3.53
C ILE A 7 -6.36 -15.19 3.76
N GLN A 8 -7.28 -14.40 4.31
CA GLN A 8 -8.67 -14.79 4.55
C GLN A 8 -9.60 -13.86 3.78
N MET A 9 -10.58 -14.43 3.07
CA MET A 9 -11.71 -13.65 2.55
C MET A 9 -12.64 -13.31 3.71
N ILE A 10 -12.85 -12.01 3.94
CA ILE A 10 -13.79 -11.51 4.94
C ILE A 10 -15.18 -11.39 4.34
N GLY A 11 -15.28 -10.91 3.10
CA GLY A 11 -16.54 -10.81 2.38
C GLY A 11 -16.50 -9.80 1.24
N ASN A 12 -17.67 -9.22 0.96
CA ASN A 12 -17.82 -8.11 0.02
C ASN A 12 -18.12 -6.83 0.80
N ASP A 13 -17.64 -5.70 0.30
CA ASP A 13 -17.84 -4.38 0.91
C ASP A 13 -17.99 -3.31 -0.19
N GLU A 14 -18.06 -2.04 0.20
CA GLU A 14 -18.08 -0.89 -0.69
C GLU A 14 -17.05 0.16 -0.25
N VAL A 15 -16.28 0.68 -1.20
CA VAL A 15 -15.34 1.78 -0.97
C VAL A 15 -15.57 2.85 -2.04
N ASN A 16 -15.87 4.07 -1.60
CA ASN A 16 -16.11 5.23 -2.47
C ASN A 16 -17.16 4.96 -3.58
N GLY A 17 -18.21 4.20 -3.27
CA GLY A 17 -19.27 3.84 -4.23
C GLY A 17 -18.94 2.63 -5.12
N SER A 18 -17.76 2.03 -5.00
CA SER A 18 -17.36 0.83 -5.76
C SER A 18 -17.45 -0.43 -4.90
N LYS A 19 -18.02 -1.49 -5.46
CA LYS A 19 -18.04 -2.82 -4.82
C LYS A 19 -16.63 -3.41 -4.77
N VAL A 20 -16.25 -3.94 -3.61
CA VAL A 20 -14.92 -4.52 -3.38
C VAL A 20 -15.01 -5.92 -2.75
N TYR A 21 -13.99 -6.73 -2.97
CA TYR A 21 -13.66 -7.88 -2.12
C TYR A 21 -12.87 -7.40 -0.91
N HIS A 22 -13.28 -7.79 0.28
CA HIS A 22 -12.54 -7.53 1.51
C HIS A 22 -11.76 -8.79 1.92
N LEU A 23 -10.43 -8.66 1.88
CA LEU A 23 -9.49 -9.69 2.30
C LEU A 23 -8.73 -9.21 3.53
N ARG A 24 -8.41 -10.12 4.46
CA ARG A 24 -7.48 -9.87 5.54
C ARG A 24 -6.24 -10.72 5.34
N ALA A 25 -5.08 -10.07 5.28
CA ALA A 25 -3.79 -10.73 5.29
C ALA A 25 -3.16 -10.59 6.68
N LYS A 26 -2.56 -11.67 7.16
CA LYS A 26 -1.75 -11.72 8.39
C LYS A 26 -0.34 -12.15 8.03
N TRP A 27 0.65 -11.39 8.49
CA TRP A 27 2.07 -11.65 8.29
C TRP A 27 2.64 -12.36 9.51
N SER A 28 3.78 -13.04 9.31
CA SER A 28 4.46 -13.82 10.34
C SER A 28 4.98 -12.99 11.51
N ASP A 29 5.15 -11.68 11.32
CA ASP A 29 5.54 -10.73 12.36
C ASP A 29 4.35 -10.28 13.25
N GLY A 30 3.15 -10.79 12.98
CA GLY A 30 1.93 -10.46 13.72
C GLY A 30 1.15 -9.28 13.14
N ASN A 31 1.69 -8.56 12.15
CA ASN A 31 0.99 -7.47 11.50
C ASN A 31 -0.17 -8.01 10.65
N ALA A 32 -1.27 -7.25 10.62
CA ALA A 32 -2.43 -7.57 9.81
C ALA A 32 -2.84 -6.35 8.99
N PHE A 33 -3.22 -6.60 7.74
CA PHE A 33 -3.76 -5.60 6.84
C PHE A 33 -5.04 -6.12 6.24
N ASP A 34 -6.02 -5.23 6.14
CA ASP A 34 -7.20 -5.42 5.32
C ASP A 34 -6.94 -4.83 3.94
N TYR A 35 -7.25 -5.60 2.91
CA TYR A 35 -7.24 -5.20 1.51
C TYR A 35 -8.67 -5.15 0.99
N TYR A 36 -9.00 -4.04 0.34
CA TYR A 36 -10.27 -3.82 -0.33
C TYR A 36 -9.99 -3.75 -1.83
N ILE A 37 -10.36 -4.80 -2.56
CA ILE A 37 -10.01 -4.99 -3.97
C ILE A 37 -11.26 -4.75 -4.82
N ASP A 38 -11.21 -3.78 -5.74
CA ASP A 38 -12.32 -3.49 -6.65
C ASP A 38 -12.72 -4.73 -7.47
N GLN A 39 -14.01 -5.05 -7.49
CA GLN A 39 -14.49 -6.30 -8.09
C GLN A 39 -14.42 -6.32 -9.62
N ASN A 40 -14.32 -5.16 -10.27
CA ASN A 40 -14.32 -5.04 -11.73
C ASN A 40 -12.89 -5.02 -12.29
N THR A 41 -12.00 -4.32 -11.60
CA THR A 41 -10.63 -4.05 -12.05
C THR A 41 -9.58 -4.89 -11.34
N PHE A 42 -9.95 -5.52 -10.21
CA PHE A 42 -9.05 -6.23 -9.31
C PHE A 42 -7.90 -5.36 -8.76
N MET A 43 -8.02 -4.04 -8.85
CA MET A 43 -7.07 -3.10 -8.25
C MET A 43 -7.42 -2.84 -6.79
N ILE A 44 -6.41 -2.51 -5.99
CA ILE A 44 -6.61 -2.13 -4.59
C ILE A 44 -7.35 -0.79 -4.55
N ALA A 45 -8.54 -0.75 -3.96
CA ALA A 45 -9.29 0.48 -3.71
C ALA A 45 -8.88 1.13 -2.39
N LYS A 46 -8.56 0.30 -1.39
CA LYS A 46 -8.11 0.72 -0.05
C LYS A 46 -7.25 -0.37 0.58
N THR A 47 -6.28 0.01 1.40
CA THR A 47 -5.75 -0.86 2.46
C THR A 47 -5.99 -0.21 3.81
N SER A 48 -6.10 -1.02 4.86
CA SER A 48 -6.13 -0.50 6.23
C SER A 48 -5.40 -1.41 7.21
N THR A 49 -4.87 -0.80 8.27
CA THR A 49 -4.26 -1.51 9.38
C THR A 49 -4.49 -0.73 10.68
N GLN A 50 -4.46 -1.44 11.80
CA GLN A 50 -4.51 -0.82 13.12
C GLN A 50 -3.13 -0.93 13.76
N ILE A 51 -2.57 0.19 14.17
CA ILE A 51 -1.30 0.22 14.90
C ILE A 51 -1.52 0.77 16.31
N GLN A 52 -0.69 0.32 17.25
CA GLN A 52 -0.68 0.87 18.59
C GLN A 52 0.41 1.95 18.68
N GLN A 53 0.00 3.19 18.89
CA GLN A 53 0.91 4.33 18.99
C GLN A 53 0.53 5.19 20.20
N ALA A 54 1.52 5.49 21.06
CA ALA A 54 1.33 6.29 22.29
C ALA A 54 0.17 5.81 23.20
N GLY A 55 -0.06 4.49 23.27
CA GLY A 55 -1.12 3.88 24.09
C GLY A 55 -2.52 3.92 23.46
N ALA A 56 -2.68 4.50 22.28
CA ALA A 56 -3.93 4.49 21.51
C ALA A 56 -3.83 3.55 20.30
N VAL A 57 -4.95 2.94 19.92
CA VAL A 57 -5.07 2.23 18.64
C VAL A 57 -5.46 3.25 17.58
N GLN A 58 -4.64 3.36 16.53
CA GLN A 58 -4.90 4.22 15.39
C GLN A 58 -5.21 3.40 14.15
N LEU A 59 -6.31 3.73 13.48
CA LEU A 59 -6.62 3.20 12.15
C LEU A 59 -5.84 4.01 11.11
N ILE A 60 -5.01 3.31 10.35
CA ILE A 60 -4.32 3.85 9.18
C ILE A 60 -5.01 3.28 7.95
N GLU A 61 -5.35 4.15 7.01
CA GLU A 61 -5.93 3.79 5.72
C GLU A 61 -5.10 4.38 4.58
N SER A 62 -4.97 3.64 3.49
CA SER A 62 -4.30 4.10 2.27
C SER A 62 -5.25 3.96 1.09
N TYR A 63 -5.40 5.03 0.31
CA TYR A 63 -6.28 5.14 -0.84
C TYR A 63 -5.47 5.37 -2.12
N PRO A 64 -4.94 4.30 -2.75
CA PRO A 64 -4.30 4.42 -4.05
C PRO A 64 -5.35 4.72 -5.14
N THR A 65 -5.11 5.73 -5.96
CA THR A 65 -6.04 6.14 -7.02
C THR A 65 -5.30 6.51 -8.31
N LYS A 66 -6.07 6.91 -9.33
CA LYS A 66 -5.55 7.29 -10.66
C LYS A 66 -4.69 6.19 -11.29
N TYR A 67 -5.15 4.94 -11.21
CA TYR A 67 -4.45 3.82 -11.82
C TYR A 67 -4.23 4.05 -13.32
N ARG A 68 -3.00 3.80 -13.79
CA ARG A 68 -2.64 3.87 -15.21
C ARG A 68 -1.89 2.61 -15.62
N LYS A 69 -2.08 2.20 -16.86
CA LYS A 69 -1.37 1.08 -17.48
C LYS A 69 -0.13 1.60 -18.19
N LEU A 70 1.04 1.05 -17.88
CA LEU A 70 2.32 1.34 -18.51
C LEU A 70 3.01 0.01 -18.83
N ASN A 71 3.34 -0.23 -20.12
CA ASN A 71 4.00 -1.45 -20.62
C ASN A 71 3.48 -2.76 -20.00
N GLY A 72 2.16 -2.91 -19.87
CA GLY A 72 1.53 -4.12 -19.33
C GLY A 72 1.35 -4.16 -17.81
N VAL A 73 1.94 -3.22 -17.06
CA VAL A 73 1.79 -3.10 -15.60
C VAL A 73 0.79 -1.98 -15.28
N THR A 74 -0.11 -2.19 -14.33
CA THR A 74 -1.05 -1.17 -13.86
C THR A 74 -0.65 -0.69 -12.48
N LEU A 75 -0.42 0.61 -12.32
CA LEU A 75 0.10 1.21 -11.09
C LEU A 75 -0.74 2.43 -10.69
N PRO A 76 -0.91 2.72 -9.38
CA PRO A 76 -1.56 3.94 -8.94
C PRO A 76 -0.63 5.15 -9.18
N TYR A 77 -1.21 6.29 -9.57
CA TYR A 77 -0.48 7.55 -9.74
C TYR A 77 -0.79 8.57 -8.63
N SER A 78 -1.59 8.17 -7.64
CA SER A 78 -1.93 8.97 -6.48
C SER A 78 -2.06 8.07 -5.26
N LEU A 79 -1.66 8.58 -4.11
CA LEU A 79 -1.83 7.92 -2.81
C LEU A 79 -2.25 8.97 -1.78
N ASP A 80 -3.35 8.71 -1.08
CA ASP A 80 -3.78 9.45 0.12
C ASP A 80 -3.70 8.50 1.31
N VAL A 81 -2.94 8.86 2.33
CA VAL A 81 -2.83 8.11 3.59
C VAL A 81 -3.52 8.89 4.68
N ARG A 82 -4.44 8.22 5.37
CA ARG A 82 -5.25 8.77 6.43
C ARG A 82 -4.97 8.10 7.76
N VAL A 83 -4.92 8.90 8.82
CA VAL A 83 -4.88 8.44 10.21
C VAL A 83 -6.14 8.93 10.89
N ALA A 84 -6.90 8.01 11.50
CA ALA A 84 -8.19 8.33 12.12
C ALA A 84 -9.14 9.12 11.18
N GLY A 85 -9.13 8.77 9.90
CA GLY A 85 -9.95 9.40 8.86
C GLY A 85 -9.46 10.75 8.34
N GLN A 86 -8.38 11.32 8.89
CA GLN A 86 -7.78 12.58 8.43
C GLN A 86 -6.61 12.32 7.50
N SER A 87 -6.56 13.02 6.35
CA SER A 87 -5.40 12.97 5.44
C SER A 87 -4.16 13.52 6.15
N VAL A 88 -3.10 12.70 6.21
CA VAL A 88 -1.80 13.07 6.81
C VAL A 88 -0.67 13.03 5.80
N PHE A 89 -0.87 12.38 4.65
CA PHE A 89 0.11 12.31 3.58
C PHE A 89 -0.60 12.12 2.24
N GLU A 90 -0.25 12.97 1.28
CA GLU A 90 -0.70 12.86 -0.10
C GLU A 90 0.49 12.84 -1.05
N MET A 91 0.42 11.98 -2.04
CA MET A 91 1.44 11.84 -3.07
C MET A 91 0.81 11.79 -4.45
N GLN A 92 1.38 12.53 -5.39
CA GLN A 92 1.09 12.44 -6.81
C GLN A 92 2.36 12.01 -7.54
N ILE A 93 2.25 10.93 -8.31
CA ILE A 93 3.35 10.42 -9.12
C ILE A 93 3.26 11.08 -10.50
N GLN A 94 4.32 11.76 -10.91
CA GLN A 94 4.36 12.50 -12.18
C GLN A 94 4.86 11.62 -13.34
N GLN A 95 5.90 10.82 -13.08
CA GLN A 95 6.56 9.98 -14.08
C GLN A 95 6.89 8.61 -13.48
N VAL A 96 6.75 7.58 -14.32
CA VAL A 96 7.16 6.21 -14.00
C VAL A 96 7.93 5.70 -15.21
N GLU A 97 9.09 5.11 -14.95
CA GLU A 97 9.87 4.37 -15.93
C GLU A 97 9.95 2.92 -15.49
N LEU A 98 9.71 2.00 -16.43
CA LEU A 98 9.75 0.56 -16.15
C LEU A 98 11.03 -0.02 -16.70
N ASN A 99 11.74 -0.76 -15.85
CA ASN A 99 13.05 -1.36 -16.13
C ASN A 99 14.08 -0.35 -16.71
N PRO A 100 14.22 0.86 -16.15
CA PRO A 100 15.32 1.73 -16.55
C PRO A 100 16.65 1.07 -16.21
N ALA A 101 17.69 1.37 -16.98
CA ALA A 101 19.05 1.01 -16.59
C ALA A 101 19.42 1.82 -15.34
N ILE A 102 19.69 1.12 -14.23
CA ILE A 102 20.05 1.73 -12.94
C ILE A 102 21.45 1.21 -12.56
N ASP A 103 22.32 2.12 -12.11
CA ASP A 103 23.62 1.76 -11.57
C ASP A 103 23.46 0.94 -10.28
N ALA A 104 24.07 -0.25 -10.24
CA ALA A 104 24.07 -1.11 -9.05
C ALA A 104 24.71 -0.43 -7.84
N GLY A 105 25.63 0.52 -8.05
CA GLY A 105 26.26 1.31 -7.01
C GLY A 105 25.28 2.14 -6.18
N LEU A 106 24.07 2.44 -6.69
CA LEU A 106 23.01 3.14 -5.94
C LEU A 106 22.49 2.33 -4.75
N PHE A 107 22.66 1.00 -4.77
CA PHE A 107 22.25 0.11 -3.68
C PHE A 107 23.41 -0.19 -2.71
N ASN A 108 24.60 0.37 -2.95
CA ASN A 108 25.68 0.27 -1.98
C ASN A 108 25.32 1.09 -0.74
N MET A 109 25.56 0.50 0.43
CA MET A 109 25.37 1.20 1.68
C MET A 109 26.24 2.46 1.68
N PRO A 110 25.68 3.66 1.94
CA PRO A 110 26.50 4.86 2.03
C PRO A 110 27.53 4.67 3.14
N GLN A 111 28.78 5.07 2.89
CA GLN A 111 29.74 5.15 3.98
C GLN A 111 29.18 6.14 5.00
N PRO A 112 29.12 5.78 6.29
CA PRO A 112 28.70 6.73 7.31
C PRO A 112 29.59 7.97 7.16
N SER A 113 28.98 9.13 6.98
CA SER A 113 29.71 10.39 7.00
C SER A 113 30.42 10.44 8.35
N GLY A 114 31.75 10.32 8.36
CA GLY A 114 32.55 10.42 9.57
C GLY A 114 32.38 11.81 10.17
N GLY A 115 31.37 11.97 11.02
CA GLY A 115 31.19 13.14 11.85
C GLY A 115 32.30 13.17 12.88
N LYS A 116 33.09 14.25 12.86
CA LYS A 116 33.82 14.71 14.04
C LYS A 116 32.84 15.16 15.11
#